data_AF-A0A8J6TFV7-F1
#
_entry.id   AF-A0A8J6TFV7-F1
#
_cell.length_a   1.000
_cell.length_b   1.000
_cell.length_c   1.000
_cell.angle_alpha   90.00
_cell.angle_beta   90.00
_cell.angle_gamma   90.00
#
_symmetry.space_group_name_H-M   'P 1'
#
loop_
_entity.id
_entity.type
_entity.pdbx_description
1 polymer ?
#
loop_
_entity_poly.entity_id
_entity_poly.type
_entity_poly.pdbx_seq_one_letter_code
_entity_poly.pdbx_strand_id
1 'polypeptide(L)'
;MRKSGLFCVLVVLFFFCSAAGAETVVNIRKGLADGNQFNKSSEALQLSYVAGILDGIKMAPLLGGSEELTGAFADCLVGLSVNQAMGIVLKEHHAHPEWWDTPMHLTVYRAILNACENFRETAEAQK
;
A
#
# COMPACT_ATOMS: atom_id res chain seq x y z
N MET A 1 -64.40 -15.76 -10.78
CA MET A 1 -63.59 -14.78 -11.54
C MET A 1 -62.86 -13.86 -10.56
N ARG A 2 -61.62 -14.18 -10.16
CA ARG A 2 -60.81 -13.35 -9.22
C ARG A 2 -59.36 -13.86 -9.22
N LYS A 3 -58.61 -13.65 -10.31
CA LYS A 3 -57.16 -13.96 -10.36
C LYS A 3 -56.30 -12.91 -11.08
N SER A 4 -56.91 -11.88 -11.70
CA SER A 4 -56.17 -10.93 -12.56
C SER A 4 -55.49 -9.77 -11.81
N GLY A 5 -55.81 -9.52 -10.54
CA GLY A 5 -55.24 -8.40 -9.78
C GLY A 5 -53.94 -8.72 -9.03
N LEU A 6 -53.76 -9.98 -8.61
CA LEU A 6 -52.62 -10.37 -7.76
C LEU A 6 -51.32 -10.56 -8.58
N PHE A 7 -51.45 -10.84 -9.88
CA PHE A 7 -50.30 -11.09 -10.75
C PHE A 7 -49.58 -9.78 -11.15
N CYS A 8 -50.31 -8.67 -11.33
CA CYS A 8 -49.69 -7.37 -11.62
C CYS A 8 -48.89 -6.81 -10.44
N VAL A 9 -49.31 -7.05 -9.20
CA VAL A 9 -48.62 -6.53 -8.01
C VAL A 9 -47.26 -7.24 -7.79
N LEU A 10 -47.17 -8.53 -8.08
CA LEU A 10 -45.93 -9.30 -7.95
C LEU A 10 -44.88 -8.96 -9.02
N VAL A 11 -45.31 -8.63 -10.25
CA VAL A 11 -44.38 -8.27 -11.33
C VAL A 11 -43.78 -6.87 -11.14
N VAL A 12 -44.54 -5.92 -10.58
CA VAL A 12 -44.05 -4.56 -10.29
C VAL A 12 -43.05 -4.55 -9.12
N LEU A 13 -43.22 -5.43 -8.12
CA LEU A 13 -42.29 -5.52 -6.99
C LEU A 13 -40.94 -6.16 -7.35
N PHE A 14 -40.86 -6.98 -8.40
CA PHE A 14 -39.59 -7.56 -8.85
C PHE A 14 -38.72 -6.59 -9.67
N PHE A 15 -39.30 -5.52 -10.23
CA PHE A 15 -38.58 -4.61 -11.12
C PHE A 15 -37.84 -3.47 -10.42
N PHE A 16 -38.05 -3.27 -9.11
CA PHE A 16 -37.42 -2.17 -8.36
C PHE A 16 -36.16 -2.57 -7.56
N CYS A 17 -35.73 -3.84 -7.61
CA CYS A 17 -34.53 -4.29 -6.90
C CYS A 17 -33.28 -4.34 -7.80
N SER A 18 -33.11 -3.33 -8.66
CA SER A 18 -31.84 -3.05 -9.34
C SER A 18 -31.31 -1.69 -8.87
N ALA A 19 -31.29 -1.48 -7.55
CA ALA A 19 -30.53 -0.40 -6.97
C ALA A 19 -29.04 -0.75 -7.06
N ALA A 20 -28.44 -0.26 -8.15
CA ALA A 20 -27.03 0.09 -8.32
C ALA A 20 -26.08 -0.48 -7.25
N GLY A 21 -25.37 -1.55 -7.62
CA GLY A 21 -24.01 -1.73 -7.12
C GLY A 21 -23.18 -0.57 -7.65
N ALA A 22 -23.23 0.58 -6.96
CA ALA A 22 -22.25 1.61 -7.18
C ALA A 22 -20.92 0.97 -6.78
N GLU A 23 -20.10 0.61 -7.78
CA GLU A 23 -18.69 0.37 -7.56
C GLU A 23 -18.13 1.67 -6.98
N THR A 24 -18.12 1.77 -5.65
CA THR A 24 -17.28 2.75 -4.99
C THR A 24 -15.88 2.32 -5.31
N VAL A 25 -15.31 2.88 -6.38
CA VAL A 25 -13.88 2.88 -6.59
C VAL A 25 -13.30 3.54 -5.35
N VAL A 26 -12.88 2.72 -4.37
CA VAL A 26 -12.25 3.20 -3.14
C VAL A 26 -10.93 3.81 -3.58
N ASN A 27 -10.97 5.10 -3.85
CA ASN A 27 -9.82 5.82 -4.36
C ASN A 27 -8.95 6.21 -3.17
N ILE A 28 -8.10 5.28 -2.73
CA ILE A 28 -7.07 5.55 -1.73
C ILE A 28 -5.96 6.36 -2.41
N ARG A 29 -6.24 7.63 -2.74
CA ARG A 29 -5.27 8.53 -3.40
C ARG A 29 -4.12 8.94 -2.50
N LYS A 30 -4.30 8.83 -1.18
CA LYS A 30 -3.31 9.21 -0.17
C LYS A 30 -2.95 7.96 0.62
N GLY A 31 -1.65 7.68 0.72
CA GLY A 31 -1.15 6.65 1.62
C GLY A 31 -1.52 6.95 3.07
N LEU A 32 -1.29 5.97 3.96
CA LEU A 32 -1.68 6.07 5.38
C LEU A 32 -1.06 7.29 6.10
N ALA A 33 0.14 7.71 5.70
CA ALA A 33 0.81 8.89 6.21
C ALA A 33 1.66 9.57 5.13
N ASP A 34 1.78 10.89 5.20
CA ASP A 34 2.87 11.66 4.58
C ASP A 34 4.06 11.81 5.54
N GLY A 35 5.17 12.38 5.04
CA GLY A 35 6.38 12.59 5.83
C GLY A 35 6.20 13.54 7.03
N ASN A 36 5.32 14.53 6.91
CA ASN A 36 4.99 15.47 7.98
C ASN A 36 4.18 14.81 9.10
N GLN A 37 3.22 13.95 8.76
CA GLN A 37 2.49 13.12 9.71
C GLN A 37 3.40 12.09 10.37
N PHE A 38 4.32 11.48 9.60
CA PHE A 38 5.33 10.59 10.13
C PHE A 38 6.22 11.30 11.18
N ASN A 39 6.70 12.52 10.90
CA ASN A 39 7.49 13.33 11.85
C ASN A 39 6.76 13.62 13.17
N LYS A 40 5.44 13.78 13.13
CA LYS A 40 4.61 14.06 14.32
C LYS A 40 4.20 12.81 15.09
N SER A 41 4.46 11.62 14.53
CA SER A 41 4.09 10.35 15.12
C SER A 41 5.05 9.95 16.24
N SER A 42 4.60 9.08 17.14
CA SER A 42 5.50 8.47 18.13
C SER A 42 6.49 7.52 17.43
N GLU A 43 7.65 7.31 18.05
CA GLU A 43 8.66 6.37 17.54
C GLU A 43 8.09 4.97 17.31
N ALA A 44 7.24 4.49 18.22
CA ALA A 44 6.57 3.19 18.08
C ALA A 44 5.67 3.14 16.82
N LEU A 45 4.92 4.21 16.54
CA LEU A 45 4.06 4.26 15.34
C LEU A 45 4.90 4.35 14.07
N GLN A 46 6.00 5.11 14.09
CA GLN A 46 6.93 5.17 12.97
C GLN A 46 7.56 3.81 12.68
N LEU A 47 8.02 3.11 13.72
CA LEU A 47 8.60 1.76 13.59
C LEU A 47 7.59 0.77 13.02
N SER A 48 6.36 0.74 13.54
CA SER A 48 5.28 -0.12 13.02
C SER A 48 4.91 0.24 11.58
N TYR A 49 4.91 1.52 11.22
CA TYR A 49 4.67 1.96 9.84
C TYR A 49 5.73 1.39 8.90
N VAL A 50 7.02 1.57 9.22
CA VAL A 50 8.12 1.04 8.40
C VAL A 50 8.02 -0.47 8.29
N ALA A 51 7.85 -1.18 9.41
CA ALA A 51 7.67 -2.63 9.42
C ALA A 51 6.53 -3.09 8.50
N GLY A 52 5.36 -2.44 8.59
CA GLY A 52 4.20 -2.76 7.77
C GLY A 52 4.45 -2.56 6.27
N ILE A 53 5.21 -1.53 5.87
CA ILE A 53 5.59 -1.36 4.46
C ILE A 53 6.55 -2.46 4.01
N LEU A 54 7.55 -2.81 4.82
CA LEU A 54 8.50 -3.88 4.49
C LEU A 54 7.79 -5.24 4.34
N ASP A 55 6.87 -5.56 5.25
CA ASP A 55 6.07 -6.78 5.18
C ASP A 55 5.12 -6.76 3.98
N GLY A 56 4.51 -5.62 3.68
CA GLY A 56 3.67 -5.44 2.50
C GLY A 56 4.42 -5.72 1.20
N ILE A 57 5.66 -5.24 1.07
CA ILE A 57 6.51 -5.52 -0.10
C ILE A 57 6.84 -7.02 -0.16
N LYS A 58 7.23 -7.64 0.96
CA LYS A 58 7.52 -9.08 1.02
C LYS A 58 6.34 -9.96 0.64
N MET A 59 5.12 -9.51 0.93
CA MET A 59 3.89 -10.24 0.60
C MET A 59 3.35 -9.93 -0.80
N ALA A 60 3.92 -8.96 -1.52
CA ALA A 60 3.42 -8.54 -2.83
C ALA A 60 3.28 -9.68 -3.87
N PRO A 61 4.17 -10.70 -3.93
CA PRO A 61 4.01 -11.83 -4.86
C PRO A 61 2.70 -12.60 -4.68
N LEU A 62 2.18 -12.69 -3.45
CA LEU A 62 0.89 -13.34 -3.17
C LEU A 62 -0.30 -12.62 -3.82
N LEU A 63 -0.09 -11.38 -4.26
CA LEU A 63 -1.07 -10.53 -4.93
C LEU A 63 -0.71 -10.28 -6.41
N GLY A 64 0.17 -11.10 -6.99
CA GLY A 64 0.61 -10.98 -8.38
C GLY A 64 1.76 -9.99 -8.61
N GLY A 65 2.46 -9.57 -7.54
CA GLY A 65 3.71 -8.81 -7.65
C GLY A 65 4.86 -9.66 -8.20
N SER A 66 5.94 -8.99 -8.62
CA SER A 66 7.15 -9.62 -9.16
C SER A 66 7.90 -10.42 -8.08
N GLU A 67 8.01 -11.73 -8.28
CA GLU A 67 8.76 -12.63 -7.39
C GLU A 67 10.25 -12.28 -7.37
N GLU A 68 10.84 -12.02 -8.54
CA GLU A 68 12.25 -11.64 -8.68
C GLU A 68 12.57 -10.35 -7.91
N LEU A 69 11.75 -9.31 -8.10
CA LEU A 69 11.94 -8.03 -7.42
C LEU A 69 11.77 -8.15 -5.91
N THR A 70 10.78 -8.93 -5.48
CA THR A 70 10.53 -9.17 -4.05
C THR A 70 11.62 -10.04 -3.43
N GLY A 71 12.18 -10.99 -4.20
CA GLY A 71 13.34 -11.79 -3.80
C GLY A 71 14.57 -10.91 -3.56
N ALA A 72 14.92 -10.06 -4.53
CA ALA A 72 16.03 -9.11 -4.37
C ALA A 72 15.83 -8.14 -3.19
N PHE A 73 14.59 -7.71 -2.95
CA PHE A 73 14.23 -6.94 -1.76
C PHE A 73 14.45 -7.73 -0.47
N ALA A 74 13.93 -8.96 -0.40
CA ALA A 74 14.04 -9.82 0.77
C ALA A 74 15.50 -10.14 1.10
N ASP A 75 16.31 -10.45 0.08
CA ASP A 75 17.74 -10.69 0.20
C ASP A 75 18.47 -9.47 0.75
N CYS A 76 18.10 -8.25 0.34
CA CYS A 76 18.71 -7.06 0.92
C CYS A 76 18.38 -6.90 2.41
N LEU A 77 17.17 -7.29 2.84
CA LEU A 77 16.77 -7.19 4.24
C LEU A 77 17.40 -8.29 5.12
N VAL A 78 18.05 -9.31 4.55
CA VAL A 78 18.69 -10.38 5.32
C VAL A 78 19.74 -9.78 6.26
N GLY A 79 19.58 -10.05 7.56
CA GLY A 79 20.50 -9.56 8.60
C GLY A 79 20.23 -8.12 9.08
N LEU A 80 19.28 -7.40 8.47
CA LEU A 80 18.82 -6.11 8.99
C LEU A 80 17.71 -6.33 10.02
N SER A 81 17.90 -5.79 11.22
CA SER A 81 16.81 -5.60 12.16
C SER A 81 15.87 -4.50 11.68
N VAL A 82 14.62 -4.55 12.13
CA VAL A 82 13.63 -3.50 11.84
C VAL A 82 14.09 -2.11 12.32
N ASN A 83 14.88 -2.03 13.40
CA ASN A 83 15.44 -0.79 13.91
C ASN A 83 16.53 -0.22 12.98
N GLN A 84 17.35 -1.07 12.38
CA GLN A 84 18.33 -0.65 11.37
C GLN A 84 17.62 -0.17 10.11
N ALA A 85 16.58 -0.88 9.66
CA ALA A 85 15.77 -0.44 8.54
C ALA A 85 15.09 0.92 8.82
N MET A 86 14.55 1.11 10.03
CA MET A 86 14.01 2.40 10.48
C MET A 86 15.08 3.50 10.46
N GLY A 87 16.31 3.21 10.89
CA GLY A 87 17.42 4.15 10.82
C GLY A 87 17.77 4.57 9.39
N ILE A 88 17.74 3.62 8.43
CA ILE A 88 17.93 3.90 7.00
C ILE A 88 16.82 4.84 6.49
N VAL A 89 15.56 4.55 6.83
CA VAL A 89 14.40 5.36 6.44
C VAL A 89 14.48 6.77 7.03
N LEU A 90 14.81 6.91 8.31
CA LEU A 90 14.96 8.23 8.96
C LEU A 90 16.07 9.04 8.31
N LYS A 91 17.20 8.41 7.98
CA LYS A 91 18.31 9.09 7.29
C LYS A 91 17.85 9.66 5.95
N GLU A 92 17.18 8.86 5.12
CA GLU A 92 16.64 9.30 3.83
C GLU A 92 15.61 10.43 4.02
N HIS A 93 14.66 10.25 4.93
CA HIS A 93 13.57 11.20 5.18
C HIS A 93 14.07 12.57 5.66
N HIS A 94 15.09 12.61 6.52
CA HIS A 94 15.66 13.86 7.01
C HIS A 94 16.64 14.50 6.02
N ALA A 95 17.25 13.71 5.12
CA ALA A 95 18.10 14.25 4.06
C ALA A 95 17.30 14.96 2.95
N HIS A 96 16.00 14.65 2.82
CA HIS A 96 15.13 15.11 1.72
C HIS A 96 13.86 15.82 2.22
N PRO A 97 13.97 17.02 2.83
CA PRO A 97 12.82 17.78 3.32
C PRO A 97 11.81 18.16 2.23
N GLU A 98 12.25 18.24 0.97
CA GLU A 98 11.39 18.47 -0.19
C GLU A 98 10.33 17.37 -0.41
N TRP A 99 10.47 16.21 0.26
CA TRP A 99 9.52 15.09 0.17
C TRP A 99 8.58 14.97 1.36
N TRP A 100 8.62 15.88 2.34
CA TRP A 100 7.81 15.73 3.56
C TRP A 100 6.30 15.77 3.33
N ASP A 101 5.84 16.43 2.26
CA ASP A 101 4.42 16.42 1.87
C ASP A 101 4.04 15.25 0.95
N THR A 102 5.00 14.37 0.64
CA THR A 102 4.77 13.18 -0.18
C THR A 102 4.37 11.98 0.69
N PRO A 103 3.66 10.99 0.11
CA PRO A 103 3.32 9.77 0.83
C PRO A 103 4.55 9.03 1.34
N MET A 104 4.59 8.72 2.65
CA MET A 104 5.77 8.20 3.34
C MET A 104 6.24 6.82 2.83
N HIS A 105 5.33 6.00 2.30
CA HIS A 105 5.68 4.72 1.71
C HIS A 105 6.65 4.85 0.52
N LEU A 106 6.63 5.97 -0.22
CA LEU A 106 7.59 6.23 -1.29
C LEU A 106 8.98 6.52 -0.72
N THR A 107 9.07 7.25 0.38
CA THR A 107 10.32 7.49 1.10
C THR A 107 10.89 6.19 1.64
N VAL A 108 10.06 5.32 2.22
CA VAL A 108 10.49 3.98 2.68
C VAL A 108 11.05 3.17 1.52
N TYR A 109 10.32 3.09 0.40
CA TYR A 109 10.77 2.36 -0.78
C TYR A 109 12.11 2.89 -1.31
N ARG A 110 12.27 4.21 -1.44
CA ARG A 110 13.52 4.83 -1.89
C ARG A 110 14.68 4.62 -0.93
N ALA A 111 14.43 4.75 0.37
CA ALA A 111 15.46 4.55 1.39
C ALA A 111 16.07 3.15 1.30
N ILE A 112 15.21 2.13 1.15
CA ILE A 112 15.67 0.75 0.97
C ILE A 112 16.35 0.58 -0.39
N LEU A 113 15.78 1.11 -1.47
CA LEU A 113 16.37 1.05 -2.81
C LEU A 113 17.78 1.68 -2.85
N ASN A 114 18.00 2.80 -2.17
CA ASN A 114 19.31 3.45 -2.08
C ASN A 114 20.29 2.69 -1.17
N ALA A 115 19.79 1.98 -0.16
CA ALA A 115 20.62 1.15 0.72
C ALA A 115 20.97 -0.21 0.11
N CYS A 116 20.24 -0.65 -0.92
CA CYS A 116 20.26 -2.00 -1.47
C CYS A 116 20.60 -2.02 -2.97
N GLU A 117 21.87 -2.22 -3.31
CA GLU A 117 22.34 -2.19 -4.70
C GLU A 117 21.64 -3.23 -5.60
N ASN A 118 21.64 -4.51 -5.22
CA ASN A 118 21.00 -5.58 -6.00
C ASN A 118 19.49 -5.35 -6.21
N PHE A 119 18.80 -4.84 -5.19
CA PHE A 119 17.38 -4.52 -5.28
C PHE A 119 17.13 -3.38 -6.27
N ARG A 120 17.97 -2.34 -6.24
CA ARG A 120 17.92 -1.23 -7.20
C ARG A 120 18.14 -1.69 -8.64
N GLU A 121 19.17 -2.50 -8.88
CA GLU A 121 19.45 -3.04 -10.22
C GLU A 121 18.27 -3.84 -10.77
N THR A 122 17.69 -4.70 -9.94
CA THR A 122 16.50 -5.49 -10.30
C THR A 122 15.29 -4.60 -10.59
N ALA A 123 15.08 -3.55 -9.78
CA ALA A 123 13.99 -2.59 -9.97
C ALA A 123 14.13 -1.78 -11.27
N GLU A 124 15.36 -1.50 -11.70
CA GLU A 124 15.63 -0.78 -12.94
C GLU A 124 15.47 -1.67 -14.18
N ALA A 125 15.84 -2.95 -14.07
CA ALA A 125 15.70 -3.93 -15.16
C ALA A 125 14.24 -4.24 -15.53
N GLN A 126 13.28 -3.96 -14.63
CA GLN A 126 11.85 -4.22 -14.83
C GLN A 126 11.05 -3.00 -15.33
N LYS A 127 11.73 -1.88 -15.63
CA LYS A 127 11.12 -0.67 -16.24
C LYS A 127 11.05 -0.79 -17.76
#